data_AF-A0A934TXT9-F1
#
_entry.id   AF-A0A934TXT9-F1
#
_cell.length_a   1.000
_cell.length_b   1.000
_cell.length_c   1.000
_cell.angle_alpha   90.00
_cell.angle_beta   90.00
_cell.angle_gamma   90.00
#
_symmetry.space_group_name_H-M   'P 1'
#
loop_
_entity.id
_entity.type
_entity.pdbx_description
1 polymer ?
#
loop_
_entity_poly.entity_id
_entity_poly.type
_entity_poly.pdbx_seq_one_letter_code
_entity_poly.pdbx_strand_id
1 'polypeptide(L)'
;MNIVYSSSDSYAEICGISITSLFENNKSVDKITVFIIDNNISEVNKERLQKTAKKYMRELVFVPKIDLEKIANTQIYVGRWNIGTFFRLYLSSILPREIDRVIYIDCDMIVRKPLDDVYNLDLGKCSVAGADDCRSDLYRIEIGCDPGTVYINNGFMLIDLKKWREEGTEKEFTEFISQRKGDLTYMDQAPLNGILGSKNKIYELSPIYNAQRVFFDFSFDELMRLRKPEHHLSAEEYNEAVTDPVVVHFTPVFISGTRPWQIKDNHPFTPEYRHYKSISEWKDEPYRKDDRKKKKKIMTVLCKICPRPLMISIMSYLHAVWYPKKRISIRDKNMKGD
;
A
#
# COMPACT_ATOMS: atom_id res chain seq x y z
N MET A 1 1.24 4.90 -20.17
CA MET A 1 1.17 4.75 -18.71
C MET A 1 1.81 3.43 -18.29
N ASN A 2 2.75 3.45 -17.35
CA ASN A 2 3.36 2.23 -16.80
C ASN A 2 2.83 1.97 -15.39
N ILE A 3 2.30 0.78 -15.15
CA ILE A 3 1.72 0.39 -13.86
C ILE A 3 2.47 -0.81 -13.30
N VAL A 4 2.68 -0.85 -11.99
CA VAL A 4 3.38 -1.95 -11.31
C VAL A 4 2.49 -2.57 -10.24
N TYR A 5 2.42 -3.90 -10.26
CA TYR A 5 1.86 -4.72 -9.19
C TYR A 5 2.92 -5.69 -8.67
N SER A 6 2.79 -6.11 -7.41
CA SER A 6 3.54 -7.25 -6.86
C SER A 6 2.56 -8.32 -6.39
N SER A 7 2.67 -9.54 -6.91
CA SER A 7 1.70 -10.60 -6.63
C SER A 7 2.34 -11.98 -6.49
N SER A 8 1.71 -12.80 -5.66
CA SER A 8 1.98 -14.24 -5.54
C SER A 8 0.81 -15.03 -6.10
N ASP A 9 0.98 -16.34 -6.32
CA ASP A 9 -0.08 -17.19 -6.84
C ASP A 9 -1.41 -17.09 -6.03
N SER A 10 -1.31 -17.13 -4.70
CA SER A 10 -2.47 -17.01 -3.80
C SER A 10 -3.19 -15.65 -3.83
N TYR A 11 -2.55 -14.63 -4.42
CA TYR A 11 -3.06 -13.27 -4.56
C TYR A 11 -3.37 -12.91 -6.02
N ALA A 12 -3.12 -13.81 -6.98
CA ALA A 12 -3.31 -13.56 -8.41
C ALA A 12 -4.76 -13.23 -8.76
N GLU A 13 -5.73 -13.89 -8.13
CA GLU A 13 -7.16 -13.56 -8.25
C GLU A 13 -7.42 -12.08 -7.90
N ILE A 14 -6.93 -11.64 -6.74
CA ILE A 14 -7.16 -10.29 -6.22
C ILE A 14 -6.46 -9.26 -7.12
N CYS A 15 -5.21 -9.55 -7.53
CA CYS A 15 -4.44 -8.77 -8.49
C CYS A 15 -5.16 -8.63 -9.84
N GLY A 16 -5.64 -9.74 -10.40
CA GLY A 16 -6.34 -9.77 -11.68
C GLY A 16 -7.64 -8.96 -11.67
N ILE A 17 -8.38 -8.97 -10.55
CA ILE A 17 -9.56 -8.12 -10.36
C ILE A 17 -9.18 -6.63 -10.29
N SER A 18 -8.09 -6.29 -9.58
CA SER A 18 -7.56 -4.93 -9.55
C SER A 18 -7.16 -4.45 -10.95
N ILE A 19 -6.39 -5.25 -11.70
CA ILE A 19 -5.99 -4.97 -13.08
C ILE A 19 -7.22 -4.83 -14.00
N THR A 20 -8.25 -5.65 -13.81
CA THR A 20 -9.51 -5.54 -14.55
C THR A 20 -10.16 -4.17 -14.30
N SER A 21 -10.21 -3.70 -13.05
CA SER A 21 -10.75 -2.36 -12.72
C SER A 21 -9.90 -1.21 -13.29
N LEU A 22 -8.57 -1.36 -13.28
CA LEU A 22 -7.64 -0.43 -13.90
C LEU A 22 -7.95 -0.29 -15.40
N PHE A 23 -8.01 -1.40 -16.13
CA PHE A 23 -8.23 -1.36 -17.58
C PHE A 23 -9.63 -0.87 -17.95
N GLU A 24 -10.66 -1.22 -17.17
CA GLU A 24 -12.02 -0.75 -17.45
C GLU A 24 -12.17 0.76 -17.33
N ASN A 25 -11.50 1.37 -16.35
CA ASN A 25 -11.63 2.80 -16.06
C ASN A 25 -10.56 3.68 -16.73
N ASN A 26 -9.64 3.08 -17.50
CA ASN A 26 -8.57 3.78 -18.22
C ASN A 26 -8.61 3.41 -19.72
N LYS A 27 -9.80 3.29 -20.32
CA LYS A 27 -9.97 2.99 -21.75
C LYS A 27 -9.50 4.11 -22.67
N SER A 28 -9.56 5.36 -22.21
CA SER A 28 -9.11 6.55 -22.92
C SER A 28 -7.59 6.60 -23.13
N VAL A 29 -6.83 5.86 -22.32
CA VAL A 29 -5.37 5.84 -22.39
C VAL A 29 -4.93 4.93 -23.53
N ASP A 30 -4.17 5.41 -24.50
CA ASP A 30 -3.80 4.59 -25.67
C ASP A 30 -2.91 3.40 -25.30
N LYS A 31 -1.91 3.63 -24.44
CA LYS A 31 -0.95 2.60 -24.04
C LYS A 31 -0.85 2.47 -22.52
N ILE A 32 -1.22 1.30 -22.01
CA ILE A 32 -0.95 0.87 -20.63
C ILE A 32 -0.10 -0.40 -20.68
N THR A 33 1.05 -0.35 -20.01
CA THR A 33 1.90 -1.51 -19.76
C THR A 33 1.89 -1.82 -18.28
N VAL A 34 1.45 -3.03 -17.92
CA VAL A 34 1.42 -3.53 -16.54
C VAL A 34 2.62 -4.43 -16.29
N PHE A 35 3.48 -4.06 -15.35
CA PHE A 35 4.57 -4.89 -14.85
C PHE A 35 4.11 -5.62 -13.59
N ILE A 36 4.22 -6.94 -13.55
CA ILE A 36 3.91 -7.74 -12.37
C ILE A 36 5.19 -8.34 -11.83
N ILE A 37 5.60 -7.94 -10.63
CA ILE A 37 6.68 -8.59 -9.91
C ILE A 37 6.20 -9.99 -9.51
N ASP A 38 6.76 -11.00 -10.16
CA ASP A 38 6.34 -12.40 -10.04
C ASP A 38 6.92 -13.03 -8.77
N ASN A 39 6.07 -13.27 -7.77
CA ASN A 39 6.41 -14.01 -6.56
C ASN A 39 5.88 -15.46 -6.61
N ASN A 40 6.31 -16.20 -7.65
CA ASN A 40 5.95 -17.59 -7.93
C ASN A 40 4.46 -17.76 -8.28
N ILE A 41 3.96 -16.95 -9.20
CA ILE A 41 2.63 -17.11 -9.80
C ILE A 41 2.63 -18.36 -10.67
N SER A 42 1.62 -19.22 -10.57
CA SER A 42 1.48 -20.39 -11.41
C SER A 42 1.22 -20.01 -12.87
N GLU A 43 1.62 -20.88 -13.80
CA GLU A 43 1.39 -20.65 -15.24
C GLU A 43 -0.10 -20.47 -15.57
N VAL A 44 -1.01 -21.20 -14.89
CA VAL A 44 -2.47 -21.01 -15.04
C VAL A 44 -2.90 -19.58 -14.68
N ASN A 45 -2.41 -19.04 -13.57
CA ASN A 45 -2.73 -17.67 -13.18
C ASN A 45 -2.03 -16.63 -14.08
N LYS A 46 -0.82 -16.92 -14.57
CA LYS A 46 -0.14 -16.07 -15.55
C LYS A 46 -0.91 -15.98 -16.86
N GLU A 47 -1.42 -17.11 -17.35
CA GLU A 47 -2.27 -17.18 -18.54
C GLU A 47 -3.56 -16.36 -18.36
N ARG A 48 -4.22 -16.46 -17.20
CA ARG A 48 -5.41 -15.63 -16.88
C ARG A 48 -5.08 -14.14 -16.86
N LEU A 49 -3.97 -13.74 -16.23
CA LEU A 49 -3.51 -12.35 -16.20
C LEU A 49 -3.21 -11.83 -17.63
N GLN A 50 -2.49 -12.61 -18.44
CA GLN A 50 -2.21 -12.29 -19.84
C GLN A 50 -3.49 -12.17 -20.67
N LYS A 51 -4.44 -13.09 -20.49
CA LYS A 51 -5.74 -13.05 -21.16
C LYS A 51 -6.54 -11.80 -20.79
N THR A 52 -6.45 -11.37 -19.52
CA THR A 52 -7.05 -10.12 -19.04
C THR A 52 -6.45 -8.93 -19.81
N ALA A 53 -5.12 -8.81 -19.91
CA ALA A 53 -4.47 -7.74 -20.65
C ALA A 53 -4.84 -7.74 -22.15
N LYS A 54 -4.83 -8.92 -22.78
CA LYS A 54 -5.22 -9.09 -24.19
C LYS A 54 -6.67 -8.64 -24.46
N LYS A 55 -7.62 -8.94 -23.56
CA LYS A 55 -9.03 -8.51 -23.67
C LYS A 55 -9.17 -6.99 -23.81
N TYR A 56 -8.28 -6.22 -23.18
CA TYR A 56 -8.28 -4.74 -23.23
C TYR A 56 -7.23 -4.18 -24.19
N MET A 57 -6.58 -5.01 -25.01
CA MET A 57 -5.49 -4.60 -25.90
C MET A 57 -4.35 -3.88 -25.15
N ARG A 58 -4.03 -4.37 -23.95
CA ARG A 58 -2.98 -3.85 -23.08
C ARG A 58 -1.80 -4.81 -23.00
N GLU A 59 -0.65 -4.27 -22.61
CA GLU A 59 0.56 -5.05 -22.40
C GLU A 59 0.68 -5.45 -20.92
N LEU A 60 1.09 -6.69 -20.68
CA LEU A 60 1.41 -7.20 -19.35
C LEU A 60 2.72 -7.97 -19.39
N VAL A 61 3.65 -7.59 -18.54
CA VAL A 61 5.00 -8.15 -18.47
C VAL A 61 5.22 -8.70 -17.06
N PHE A 62 5.57 -9.99 -16.97
CA PHE A 62 6.05 -10.55 -15.71
C PHE A 62 7.51 -10.17 -15.52
N VAL A 63 7.79 -9.51 -14.41
CA VAL A 63 9.14 -9.19 -13.99
C VAL A 63 9.61 -10.34 -13.10
N PRO A 64 10.65 -11.08 -13.50
CA PRO A 64 11.11 -12.23 -12.73
C PRO A 64 11.57 -11.78 -11.36
N LYS A 65 11.44 -12.69 -10.39
CA LYS A 65 11.96 -12.48 -9.05
C LYS A 65 13.45 -12.16 -9.13
N ILE A 66 13.84 -11.00 -8.63
CA ILE A 66 15.24 -10.61 -8.56
C ILE A 66 15.77 -10.89 -7.15
N ASP A 67 17.02 -11.30 -7.08
CA ASP A 67 17.76 -11.41 -5.84
C ASP A 67 18.08 -10.00 -5.32
N LEU A 68 17.30 -9.54 -4.33
CA LEU A 68 17.48 -8.21 -3.75
C LEU A 68 18.83 -8.05 -3.06
N GLU A 69 19.39 -9.10 -2.46
CA GLU A 69 20.69 -9.02 -1.81
C GLU A 69 21.80 -8.83 -2.85
N LYS A 70 21.65 -9.48 -4.01
CA LYS A 70 22.51 -9.26 -5.16
C LYS A 70 22.38 -7.85 -5.73
N ILE A 71 21.17 -7.31 -5.85
CA ILE A 71 20.94 -5.92 -6.30
C ILE A 71 21.56 -4.92 -5.32
N ALA A 72 21.27 -5.09 -4.04
CA ALA A 72 21.75 -4.22 -2.99
C ALA A 72 23.24 -4.40 -2.68
N ASN A 73 23.86 -5.43 -3.26
CA ASN A 73 25.25 -5.84 -3.02
C ASN A 73 25.57 -5.96 -1.52
N THR A 74 24.61 -6.47 -0.73
CA THR A 74 24.73 -6.67 0.71
C THR A 74 23.64 -7.61 1.21
N GLN A 75 23.86 -8.22 2.38
CA GLN A 75 22.82 -9.01 3.03
C GLN A 75 21.71 -8.10 3.55
N ILE A 76 20.46 -8.42 3.21
CA ILE A 76 19.30 -7.64 3.65
C ILE A 76 18.60 -8.45 4.74
N TYR A 77 18.94 -8.13 5.99
CA TYR A 77 18.27 -8.76 7.12
C TYR A 77 16.90 -8.13 7.39
N VAL A 78 15.84 -8.79 6.91
CA VAL A 78 14.43 -8.38 7.10
C VAL A 78 13.75 -9.05 8.30
N GLY A 79 14.54 -9.72 9.16
CA GLY A 79 14.03 -10.42 10.33
C GLY A 79 13.03 -11.53 9.98
N ARG A 80 11.82 -11.45 10.54
CA ARG A 80 10.76 -12.46 10.33
C ARG A 80 9.94 -12.26 9.04
N TRP A 81 10.24 -11.23 8.25
CA TRP A 81 9.43 -10.84 7.10
C TRP A 81 9.93 -11.54 5.82
N ASN A 82 9.06 -11.60 4.80
CA ASN A 82 9.46 -12.10 3.48
C ASN A 82 10.18 -10.97 2.74
N ILE A 83 11.35 -11.24 2.17
CA ILE A 83 12.14 -10.25 1.41
C ILE A 83 11.36 -9.66 0.23
N GLY A 84 10.43 -10.43 -0.36
CA GLY A 84 9.59 -9.95 -1.46
C GLY A 84 8.61 -8.83 -1.09
N THR A 85 8.34 -8.62 0.20
CA THR A 85 7.59 -7.44 0.67
C THR A 85 8.31 -6.14 0.31
N PHE A 86 9.64 -6.16 0.17
CA PHE A 86 10.46 -4.97 -0.06
C PHE A 86 10.71 -4.68 -1.54
N PHE A 87 10.25 -5.52 -2.48
CA PHE A 87 10.51 -5.33 -3.91
C PHE A 87 10.09 -3.95 -4.43
N ARG A 88 9.04 -3.34 -3.87
CA ARG A 88 8.59 -2.00 -4.29
C ARG A 88 9.60 -0.87 -4.00
N LEU A 89 10.54 -1.11 -3.08
CA LEU A 89 11.63 -0.17 -2.79
C LEU A 89 12.76 -0.24 -3.83
N TYR A 90 12.76 -1.29 -4.66
CA TYR A 90 13.83 -1.56 -5.62
C TYR A 90 13.35 -1.50 -7.07
N LEU A 91 12.26 -0.75 -7.33
CA LEU A 91 11.63 -0.70 -8.65
C LEU A 91 12.52 -0.10 -9.74
N SER A 92 13.44 0.79 -9.38
CA SER A 92 14.33 1.43 -10.36
C SER A 92 15.45 0.49 -10.82
N SER A 93 15.78 -0.53 -10.02
CA SER A 93 16.65 -1.66 -10.40
C SER A 93 15.90 -2.84 -10.99
N ILE A 94 14.63 -3.05 -10.58
CA ILE A 94 13.81 -4.19 -11.01
C ILE A 94 13.25 -4.00 -12.42
N LEU A 95 12.84 -2.78 -12.77
CA LEU A 95 12.23 -2.49 -14.06
C LEU A 95 13.28 -2.15 -15.14
N PRO A 96 12.92 -2.26 -16.42
CA PRO A 96 13.80 -1.85 -17.52
C PRO A 96 14.27 -0.39 -17.35
N ARG A 97 15.53 -0.13 -17.71
CA ARG A 97 16.22 1.15 -17.42
C ARG A 97 15.55 2.36 -18.08
N GLU A 98 14.91 2.14 -19.23
CA GLU A 98 14.14 3.11 -20.00
C GLU A 98 12.83 3.54 -19.33
N ILE A 99 12.38 2.83 -18.29
CA ILE A 99 11.18 3.20 -17.54
C ILE A 99 11.56 4.25 -16.48
N ASP A 100 11.18 5.49 -16.75
CA ASP A 100 11.43 6.65 -15.88
C ASP A 100 10.31 6.91 -14.86
N ARG A 101 9.08 6.45 -15.12
CA ARG A 101 7.92 6.75 -14.28
C ARG A 101 6.92 5.61 -14.26
N VAL A 102 6.41 5.30 -13.07
CA VAL A 102 5.39 4.27 -12.83
C VAL A 102 4.36 4.71 -11.80
N ILE A 103 3.16 4.12 -11.85
CA ILE A 103 2.27 4.04 -10.68
C ILE A 103 2.37 2.63 -10.12
N TYR A 104 2.72 2.50 -8.85
CA TYR A 104 2.62 1.26 -8.11
C TYR A 104 1.23 1.15 -7.46
N ILE A 105 0.60 -0.01 -7.56
CA ILE A 105 -0.73 -0.31 -6.99
C ILE A 105 -0.67 -1.65 -6.24
N ASP A 106 -1.12 -1.67 -4.98
CA ASP A 106 -1.29 -2.91 -4.23
C ASP A 106 -2.46 -3.73 -4.79
N CYS A 107 -2.32 -5.05 -4.77
CA CYS A 107 -3.31 -5.95 -5.38
C CYS A 107 -4.71 -5.79 -4.78
N ASP A 108 -4.84 -5.44 -3.50
CA ASP A 108 -6.12 -5.27 -2.80
C ASP A 108 -6.74 -3.88 -2.96
N MET A 109 -6.61 -3.33 -4.16
CA MET A 109 -7.23 -2.07 -4.59
C MET A 109 -8.15 -2.26 -5.78
N ILE A 110 -9.14 -1.38 -5.94
CA ILE A 110 -9.85 -1.18 -7.21
C ILE A 110 -9.67 0.26 -7.69
N VAL A 111 -9.44 0.42 -8.98
CA VAL A 111 -9.37 1.71 -9.67
C VAL A 111 -10.74 2.00 -10.26
N ARG A 112 -11.35 3.12 -9.89
CA ARG A 112 -12.72 3.51 -10.26
C ARG A 112 -12.79 4.60 -11.30
N LYS A 113 -11.71 5.36 -11.49
CA LYS A 113 -11.64 6.52 -12.39
C LYS A 113 -10.30 6.54 -13.14
N PRO A 114 -10.19 7.34 -14.22
CA PRO A 114 -8.94 7.50 -14.95
C PRO A 114 -7.78 7.96 -14.06
N LEU A 115 -6.58 7.49 -14.37
CA LEU A 115 -5.33 7.81 -13.66
C LEU A 115 -4.43 8.77 -14.46
N ASP A 116 -4.89 9.29 -15.60
CA ASP A 116 -4.11 10.18 -16.46
C ASP A 116 -3.62 11.43 -15.72
N ASP A 117 -4.51 12.05 -14.94
CA ASP A 117 -4.19 13.27 -14.20
C ASP A 117 -3.06 13.02 -13.18
N VAL A 118 -3.18 11.95 -12.38
CA VAL A 118 -2.14 11.61 -11.40
C VAL A 118 -0.87 11.07 -12.07
N TYR A 119 -0.97 10.35 -13.19
CA TYR A 119 0.22 9.87 -13.91
C TYR A 119 1.05 11.03 -14.47
N ASN A 120 0.39 12.09 -14.92
CA ASN A 120 1.04 13.27 -15.51
C ASN A 120 1.35 14.38 -14.50
N LEU A 121 1.05 14.17 -13.22
CA LEU A 121 1.34 15.13 -12.16
C LEU A 121 2.82 15.54 -12.14
N ASP A 122 3.09 16.84 -12.05
CA ASP A 122 4.44 17.35 -11.83
C ASP A 122 4.81 17.19 -10.35
N LEU A 123 5.82 16.37 -10.10
CA LEU A 123 6.33 16.12 -8.75
C LEU A 123 7.29 17.21 -8.27
N GLY A 124 7.70 18.14 -9.14
CA GLY A 124 8.68 19.17 -8.82
C GLY A 124 9.96 18.56 -8.25
N LYS A 125 10.31 18.91 -7.01
CA LYS A 125 11.49 18.37 -6.30
C LYS A 125 11.29 16.96 -5.73
N CYS A 126 10.04 16.49 -5.63
CA CYS A 126 9.68 15.19 -5.06
C CYS A 126 10.00 14.06 -6.05
N SER A 127 10.20 12.85 -5.52
CA SER A 127 10.49 11.65 -6.31
C SER A 127 9.43 10.55 -6.13
N VAL A 128 8.48 10.74 -5.21
CA VAL A 128 7.31 9.90 -5.03
C VAL A 128 6.10 10.76 -4.67
N ALA A 129 4.90 10.30 -5.02
CA ALA A 129 3.66 10.81 -4.48
C ALA A 129 2.78 9.69 -3.92
N GLY A 130 2.06 9.98 -2.84
CA GLY A 130 1.10 9.07 -2.21
C GLY A 130 0.21 9.82 -1.23
N ALA A 131 -0.89 9.19 -0.80
CA ALA A 131 -1.77 9.80 0.21
C ALA A 131 -1.29 9.49 1.64
N ASP A 132 -1.46 10.45 2.55
CA ASP A 132 -1.07 10.28 3.96
C ASP A 132 -1.82 9.11 4.63
N ASP A 133 -1.12 8.34 5.47
CA ASP A 133 -1.68 7.18 6.19
C ASP A 133 -2.38 7.61 7.51
N CYS A 134 -2.40 8.91 7.80
CA CYS A 134 -3.01 9.58 8.94
C CYS A 134 -2.61 8.94 10.26
N ARG A 135 -1.34 8.53 10.39
CA ARG A 135 -0.85 7.86 11.59
C ARG A 135 -0.39 8.88 12.63
N SER A 136 -0.32 8.44 13.88
CA SER A 136 0.30 9.22 14.93
C SER A 136 1.75 9.55 14.59
N ASP A 137 2.16 10.75 14.95
CA ASP A 137 3.52 11.25 14.75
C ASP A 137 4.58 10.49 15.54
N LEU A 138 4.18 9.70 16.54
CA LEU A 138 5.10 8.77 17.18
C LEU A 138 5.63 7.71 16.20
N TYR A 139 4.95 7.43 15.08
CA TYR A 139 5.51 6.61 14.00
C TYR A 139 6.53 7.36 13.16
N ARG A 140 6.37 8.67 12.93
CA ARG A 140 7.37 9.53 12.26
C ARG A 140 8.64 9.59 13.11
N ILE A 141 8.48 9.85 14.41
CA ILE A 141 9.58 9.84 15.37
C ILE A 141 10.27 8.47 15.36
N GLU A 142 9.53 7.36 15.33
CA GLU A 142 10.12 6.01 15.31
C GLU A 142 11.02 5.76 14.10
N ILE A 143 10.63 6.23 12.92
CA ILE A 143 11.44 6.11 11.71
C ILE A 143 12.52 7.20 11.60
N GLY A 144 12.62 8.12 12.55
CA GLY A 144 13.64 9.17 12.59
C GLY A 144 13.26 10.46 11.85
N CYS A 145 11.96 10.67 11.60
CA CYS A 145 11.41 11.91 11.05
C CYS A 145 10.85 12.80 12.15
N ASP A 146 10.77 14.10 11.87
CA ASP A 146 10.12 15.06 12.75
C ASP A 146 8.59 14.90 12.73
N PRO A 147 7.89 15.25 13.83
CA PRO A 147 6.45 15.45 13.80
C PRO A 147 6.04 16.37 12.64
N GLY A 148 4.88 16.13 12.05
CA GLY A 148 4.36 16.85 10.90
C GLY A 148 4.91 16.39 9.55
N THR A 149 5.99 15.60 9.49
CA THR A 149 6.56 15.11 8.21
C THR A 149 5.52 14.29 7.42
N VAL A 150 5.29 14.56 6.13
CA VAL A 150 4.34 13.75 5.32
C VAL A 150 4.67 12.25 5.43
N TYR A 151 3.66 11.42 5.75
CA TYR A 151 3.82 9.98 5.94
C TYR A 151 2.76 9.23 5.15
N ILE A 152 3.14 8.68 3.99
CA ILE A 152 2.19 8.07 3.06
C ILE A 152 1.97 6.60 3.31
N ASN A 153 0.75 6.14 3.00
CA ASN A 153 0.51 4.73 2.74
C ASN A 153 1.16 4.37 1.40
N ASN A 154 1.94 3.30 1.36
CA ASN A 154 2.72 2.93 0.18
C ASN A 154 1.99 1.98 -0.78
N GLY A 155 0.67 1.81 -0.64
CA GLY A 155 -0.13 0.93 -1.50
C GLY A 155 -0.45 1.53 -2.87
N PHE A 156 -0.57 2.86 -2.97
CA PHE A 156 -0.72 3.58 -4.24
C PHE A 156 0.34 4.67 -4.28
N MET A 157 1.24 4.60 -5.26
CA MET A 157 2.34 5.56 -5.39
C MET A 157 2.60 5.93 -6.84
N LEU A 158 2.72 7.23 -7.13
CA LEU A 158 3.39 7.69 -8.35
C LEU A 158 4.87 7.80 -8.06
N ILE A 159 5.73 7.18 -8.87
CA ILE A 159 7.17 7.11 -8.62
C ILE A 159 7.94 7.63 -9.82
N ASP A 160 8.86 8.56 -9.55
CA ASP A 160 9.88 9.03 -10.49
C ASP A 160 11.13 8.16 -10.34
N LEU A 161 11.17 7.07 -11.13
CA LEU A 161 12.28 6.12 -11.11
C LEU A 161 13.57 6.74 -11.64
N LYS A 162 13.47 7.74 -12.52
CA LYS A 162 14.64 8.49 -12.98
C LYS A 162 15.31 9.20 -11.81
N LYS A 163 14.54 9.95 -11.01
CA LYS A 163 15.07 10.56 -9.78
C LYS A 163 15.59 9.53 -8.79
N TRP A 164 14.91 8.40 -8.61
CA TRP A 164 15.42 7.33 -7.72
C TRP A 164 16.81 6.84 -8.16
N ARG A 165 17.05 6.69 -9.47
CA ARG A 165 18.37 6.33 -10.01
C ARG A 165 19.40 7.43 -9.81
N GLU A 166 19.05 8.67 -10.10
CA GLU A 166 19.95 9.84 -10.00
C GLU A 166 20.35 10.15 -8.55
N GLU A 167 19.42 9.97 -7.61
CA GLU A 167 19.62 10.25 -6.19
C GLU A 167 20.16 9.04 -5.41
N GLY A 168 20.26 7.87 -6.04
CA GLY A 168 20.70 6.63 -5.38
C GLY A 168 19.74 6.15 -4.28
N THR A 169 18.44 6.42 -4.42
CA THR A 169 17.42 6.23 -3.37
C THR A 169 17.35 4.79 -2.84
N GLU A 170 17.50 3.78 -3.71
CA GLU A 170 17.42 2.37 -3.28
C GLU A 170 18.53 1.98 -2.31
N LYS A 171 19.73 2.56 -2.49
CA LYS A 171 20.86 2.35 -1.58
C LYS A 171 20.53 2.87 -0.18
N GLU A 172 19.88 4.03 -0.09
CA GLU A 172 19.46 4.60 1.20
C GLU A 172 18.38 3.75 1.87
N PHE A 173 17.45 3.16 1.10
CA PHE A 173 16.51 2.19 1.63
C PHE A 173 17.22 0.95 2.20
N THR A 174 18.21 0.41 1.49
CA THR A 174 19.03 -0.70 1.97
C THR A 174 19.73 -0.34 3.28
N GLU A 175 20.39 0.82 3.34
CA GLU A 175 21.09 1.30 4.54
C GLU A 175 20.13 1.44 5.72
N PHE A 176 18.94 2.01 5.50
CA PHE A 176 17.90 2.11 6.52
C PHE A 176 17.48 0.73 7.03
N ILE A 177 17.20 -0.23 6.15
CA ILE A 177 16.78 -1.59 6.52
C ILE A 177 17.88 -2.26 7.36
N SER A 178 19.13 -2.15 6.93
CA SER A 178 20.29 -2.74 7.62
C SER A 178 20.50 -2.15 9.01
N GLN A 179 20.42 -0.81 9.14
CA GLN A 179 20.51 -0.13 10.45
C GLN A 179 19.42 -0.58 11.42
N ARG A 180 18.25 -0.96 10.89
CA ARG A 180 17.11 -1.42 11.70
C ARG A 180 17.23 -2.88 12.13
N LYS A 181 18.22 -3.63 11.65
CA LYS A 181 18.49 -5.03 12.02
C LYS A 181 17.19 -5.87 12.00
N GLY A 182 16.40 -5.74 10.93
CA GLY A 182 15.14 -6.47 10.73
C GLY A 182 13.95 -5.98 11.57
N ASP A 183 14.12 -4.95 12.40
CA ASP A 183 13.09 -4.42 13.28
C ASP A 183 12.30 -3.25 12.66
N LEU A 184 11.57 -3.56 11.57
CA LEU A 184 10.82 -2.57 10.81
C LEU A 184 9.33 -2.58 11.12
N THR A 185 8.85 -1.51 11.74
CA THR A 185 7.42 -1.25 11.92
C THR A 185 6.81 -0.93 10.55
N TYR A 186 5.73 -1.61 10.15
CA TYR A 186 5.16 -1.45 8.79
C TYR A 186 6.12 -1.77 7.63
N MET A 187 7.14 -2.60 7.88
CA MET A 187 7.98 -3.23 6.85
C MET A 187 8.58 -2.20 5.87
N ASP A 188 8.20 -2.27 4.60
CA ASP A 188 8.67 -1.44 3.48
C ASP A 188 8.12 0.00 3.50
N GLN A 189 7.03 0.27 4.21
CA GLN A 189 6.51 1.63 4.38
C GLN A 189 7.41 2.49 5.27
N ALA A 190 8.13 1.89 6.22
CA ALA A 190 9.04 2.60 7.11
C ALA A 190 10.29 3.16 6.42
N PRO A 191 11.11 2.40 5.67
CA PRO A 191 12.26 2.95 4.96
C PRO A 191 11.84 4.00 3.93
N LEU A 192 10.73 3.78 3.22
CA LEU A 192 10.21 4.74 2.24
C LEU A 192 9.97 6.11 2.89
N ASN A 193 9.16 6.14 3.95
CA ASN A 193 8.84 7.39 4.63
C ASN A 193 10.02 7.95 5.43
N GLY A 194 10.84 7.07 6.03
CA GLY A 194 12.01 7.48 6.82
C GLY A 194 13.05 8.21 5.99
N ILE A 195 13.26 7.78 4.75
CA ILE A 195 14.23 8.37 3.83
C ILE A 195 13.61 9.52 3.02
N LEU A 196 12.49 9.28 2.34
CA LEU A 196 11.91 10.29 1.44
C LEU A 196 11.16 11.38 2.20
N GLY A 197 10.50 11.04 3.32
CA GLY A 197 9.79 11.99 4.16
C GLY A 197 10.75 12.97 4.82
N SER A 198 11.82 12.48 5.46
CA SER A 198 12.83 13.34 6.12
C SER A 198 13.54 14.30 5.16
N LYS A 199 13.59 13.98 3.87
CA LYS A 199 14.17 14.82 2.82
C LYS A 199 13.16 15.71 2.09
N ASN A 200 11.88 15.71 2.50
CA ASN A 200 10.79 16.41 1.81
C ASN A 200 10.71 16.04 0.32
N LYS A 201 10.86 14.74 0.01
CA LYS A 201 10.82 14.16 -1.34
C LYS A 201 9.49 13.47 -1.66
N ILE A 202 8.51 13.58 -0.77
CA ILE A 202 7.16 13.04 -0.93
C ILE A 202 6.21 14.17 -1.31
N TYR A 203 5.52 14.01 -2.43
CA TYR A 203 4.37 14.81 -2.79
C TYR A 203 3.11 14.18 -2.17
N GLU A 204 2.35 14.95 -1.41
CA GLU A 204 1.12 14.45 -0.80
C GLU A 204 -0.03 14.47 -1.81
N LEU A 205 -0.59 13.30 -2.10
CA LEU A 205 -1.78 13.16 -2.94
C LEU A 205 -3.05 13.30 -2.10
N SER A 206 -4.12 13.77 -2.75
CA SER A 206 -5.47 13.69 -2.18
C SER A 206 -5.79 12.23 -1.79
N PRO A 207 -6.46 12.01 -0.64
CA PRO A 207 -6.86 10.68 -0.17
C PRO A 207 -7.79 9.94 -1.13
N ILE A 208 -8.39 10.60 -2.13
CA ILE A 208 -9.18 9.93 -3.18
C ILE A 208 -8.38 8.89 -3.98
N TYR A 209 -7.05 9.04 -4.05
CA TYR A 209 -6.14 8.11 -4.73
C TYR A 209 -5.74 6.91 -3.88
N ASN A 210 -6.12 6.89 -2.60
CA ASN A 210 -5.87 5.77 -1.70
C ASN A 210 -6.90 5.78 -0.57
N ALA A 211 -8.19 5.60 -0.92
CA ALA A 211 -9.27 5.60 0.05
C ALA A 211 -9.24 4.30 0.87
N GLN A 212 -8.54 4.35 1.99
CA GLN A 212 -8.29 3.20 2.87
C GLN A 212 -9.57 2.79 3.61
N ARG A 213 -9.75 1.48 3.86
CA ARG A 213 -10.90 0.95 4.62
C ARG A 213 -11.18 1.67 5.94
N VAL A 214 -10.15 2.15 6.63
CA VAL A 214 -10.31 2.85 7.92
C VAL A 214 -11.15 4.12 7.78
N PHE A 215 -11.15 4.77 6.62
CA PHE A 215 -11.99 5.93 6.35
C PHE A 215 -13.47 5.54 6.31
N PHE A 216 -13.81 4.33 5.87
CA PHE A 216 -15.20 3.85 5.82
C PHE A 216 -15.69 3.27 7.16
N ASP A 217 -14.77 2.93 8.07
CA ASP A 217 -15.11 2.32 9.37
C ASP A 217 -15.29 3.36 10.50
N PHE A 218 -14.79 4.58 10.32
CA PHE A 218 -14.75 5.67 11.32
C PHE A 218 -15.03 7.00 10.66
N SER A 219 -15.83 7.87 11.27
CA SER A 219 -15.96 9.26 10.80
C SER A 219 -14.63 10.02 10.92
N PHE A 220 -14.53 11.19 10.29
CA PHE A 220 -13.35 12.06 10.39
C PHE A 220 -12.93 12.32 11.85
N ASP A 221 -13.86 12.78 12.70
CA ASP A 221 -13.58 13.06 14.12
C ASP A 221 -13.11 11.82 14.89
N GLU A 222 -13.69 10.66 14.58
CA GLU A 222 -13.32 9.39 15.21
C GLU A 222 -11.93 8.94 14.75
N LEU A 223 -11.60 9.14 13.48
CA LEU A 223 -10.28 8.86 12.92
C LEU A 223 -9.20 9.73 13.58
N MET A 224 -9.46 11.03 13.74
CA MET A 224 -8.54 11.95 14.41
C MET A 224 -8.31 11.56 15.87
N ARG A 225 -9.38 11.17 16.59
CA ARG A 225 -9.26 10.64 17.97
C ARG A 225 -8.51 9.30 18.01
N LEU A 226 -8.76 8.42 17.05
CA LEU A 226 -8.17 7.08 16.97
C LEU A 226 -6.67 7.15 16.66
N ARG A 227 -6.27 8.02 15.74
CA ARG A 227 -4.92 8.02 15.19
C ARG A 227 -4.01 9.11 15.76
N LYS A 228 -4.58 10.24 16.20
CA LYS A 228 -3.84 11.41 16.72
C LYS A 228 -2.65 11.85 15.81
N PRO A 229 -2.88 12.04 14.50
CA PRO A 229 -1.87 12.64 13.63
C PRO A 229 -1.73 14.14 13.94
N GLU A 230 -0.52 14.70 13.79
CA GLU A 230 -0.34 16.16 13.79
C GLU A 230 -0.57 16.71 12.38
N HIS A 231 0.00 16.05 11.38
CA HIS A 231 -0.27 16.29 9.96
C HIS A 231 -1.35 15.35 9.44
N HIS A 232 -2.44 15.89 8.91
CA HIS A 232 -3.57 15.13 8.43
C HIS A 232 -4.35 15.86 7.33
N LEU A 233 -5.09 15.09 6.53
CA LEU A 233 -6.08 15.64 5.60
C LEU A 233 -7.17 16.46 6.30
N SER A 234 -7.80 17.35 5.56
CA SER A 234 -8.99 18.09 5.99
C SER A 234 -10.24 17.22 6.03
N ALA A 235 -11.28 17.68 6.74
CA ALA A 235 -12.58 17.02 6.73
C ALA A 235 -13.22 16.99 5.33
N GLU A 236 -12.92 17.97 4.48
CA GLU A 236 -13.40 18.04 3.09
C GLU A 236 -12.78 16.94 2.24
N GLU A 237 -11.45 16.83 2.23
CA GLU A 237 -10.73 15.76 1.55
C GLU A 237 -11.15 14.36 2.05
N TYR A 238 -11.40 14.24 3.35
CA TYR A 238 -11.92 13.00 3.94
C TYR A 238 -13.29 12.64 3.33
N ASN A 239 -14.21 13.61 3.30
CA ASN A 239 -15.57 13.40 2.80
C ASN A 239 -15.56 13.07 1.31
N GLU A 240 -14.68 13.70 0.53
CA GLU A 240 -14.49 13.37 -0.88
C GLU A 240 -14.01 11.91 -1.05
N ALA A 241 -12.99 11.49 -0.28
CA ALA A 241 -12.43 10.15 -0.35
C ALA A 241 -13.40 9.03 0.07
N VAL A 242 -14.34 9.30 0.97
CA VAL A 242 -15.37 8.30 1.33
C VAL A 242 -16.59 8.32 0.41
N THR A 243 -16.81 9.40 -0.34
CA THR A 243 -17.99 9.56 -1.21
C THR A 243 -17.73 9.03 -2.62
N ASP A 244 -16.67 9.49 -3.28
CA ASP A 244 -16.42 9.15 -4.68
C ASP A 244 -14.91 9.05 -5.03
N PRO A 245 -14.19 8.11 -4.38
CA PRO A 245 -12.74 7.97 -4.55
C PRO A 245 -12.36 7.49 -5.96
N VAL A 246 -11.16 7.88 -6.39
CA VAL A 246 -10.51 7.38 -7.62
C VAL A 246 -10.01 5.94 -7.42
N VAL A 247 -9.43 5.64 -6.26
CA VAL A 247 -8.92 4.31 -5.91
C VAL A 247 -9.38 3.94 -4.51
N VAL A 248 -9.96 2.75 -4.37
CA VAL A 248 -10.38 2.19 -3.07
C VAL A 248 -9.38 1.15 -2.65
N HIS A 249 -8.88 1.24 -1.41
CA HIS A 249 -7.89 0.34 -0.85
C HIS A 249 -8.49 -0.47 0.30
N PHE A 250 -8.62 -1.79 0.09
CA PHE A 250 -9.24 -2.71 1.05
C PHE A 250 -8.29 -3.15 2.16
N THR A 251 -7.61 -2.19 2.80
CA THR A 251 -6.70 -2.45 3.93
C THR A 251 -7.42 -3.17 5.09
N PRO A 252 -6.71 -3.98 5.88
CA PRO A 252 -7.31 -4.63 7.03
C PRO A 252 -7.52 -3.64 8.18
N VAL A 253 -8.72 -3.63 8.75
CA VAL A 253 -9.05 -2.85 9.96
C VAL A 253 -9.62 -3.77 11.03
N PHE A 254 -9.29 -3.52 12.29
CA PHE A 254 -9.62 -4.41 13.40
C PHE A 254 -11.13 -4.57 13.64
N ILE A 255 -11.95 -3.57 13.31
CA ILE A 255 -13.40 -3.58 13.55
C ILE A 255 -14.20 -4.28 12.45
N SER A 256 -13.74 -4.25 11.20
CA SER A 256 -14.45 -4.85 10.07
C SER A 256 -13.84 -6.19 9.65
N GLY A 257 -12.52 -6.23 9.53
CA GLY A 257 -11.74 -7.45 9.56
C GLY A 257 -11.77 -8.33 8.32
N THR A 258 -12.91 -8.52 7.66
CA THR A 258 -13.00 -9.21 6.36
C THR A 258 -12.59 -8.29 5.21
N ARG A 259 -12.56 -8.80 3.97
CA ARG A 259 -12.26 -8.05 2.73
C ARG A 259 -13.16 -8.51 1.58
N PRO A 260 -13.33 -7.73 0.49
CA PRO A 260 -14.37 -7.97 -0.52
C PRO A 260 -14.38 -9.33 -1.20
N TRP A 261 -13.23 -10.01 -1.28
CA TRP A 261 -13.11 -11.39 -1.76
C TRP A 261 -13.58 -12.44 -0.74
N GLN A 262 -14.15 -12.04 0.40
CA GLN A 262 -14.69 -12.92 1.43
C GLN A 262 -16.22 -12.81 1.54
N ILE A 263 -16.87 -13.93 1.88
CA ILE A 263 -18.34 -14.09 1.81
C ILE A 263 -19.14 -13.01 2.57
N LYS A 264 -18.66 -12.57 3.74
CA LYS A 264 -19.41 -11.70 4.67
C LYS A 264 -18.82 -10.30 4.82
N ASP A 265 -18.11 -9.83 3.81
CA ASP A 265 -17.59 -8.48 3.84
C ASP A 265 -18.67 -7.42 3.66
N ASN A 266 -18.52 -6.31 4.37
CA ASN A 266 -19.47 -5.21 4.46
C ASN A 266 -18.90 -3.87 4.02
N HIS A 267 -17.77 -3.85 3.29
CA HIS A 267 -17.24 -2.59 2.76
C HIS A 267 -18.23 -1.96 1.77
N PRO A 268 -18.43 -0.62 1.78
CA PRO A 268 -19.38 0.05 0.86
C PRO A 268 -19.11 -0.25 -0.62
N PHE A 269 -17.83 -0.36 -1.00
CA PHE A 269 -17.39 -0.70 -2.35
C PHE A 269 -17.27 -2.21 -2.66
N THR A 270 -17.75 -3.09 -1.78
CA THR A 270 -17.78 -4.54 -2.08
C THR A 270 -18.64 -4.88 -3.31
N PRO A 271 -19.81 -4.26 -3.56
CA PRO A 271 -20.54 -4.47 -4.81
C PRO A 271 -19.73 -4.16 -6.08
N GLU A 272 -18.95 -3.07 -6.08
CA GLU A 272 -18.08 -2.72 -7.21
C GLU A 272 -16.93 -3.73 -7.39
N TYR A 273 -16.29 -4.16 -6.30
CA TYR A 273 -15.30 -5.24 -6.37
C TYR A 273 -15.89 -6.51 -7.00
N ARG A 274 -17.11 -6.89 -6.59
CA ARG A 274 -17.82 -8.05 -7.13
C ARG A 274 -18.20 -7.87 -8.60
N HIS A 275 -18.52 -6.64 -9.02
CA HIS A 275 -18.71 -6.32 -10.44
C HIS A 275 -17.42 -6.59 -11.23
N TYR A 276 -16.27 -6.05 -10.82
CA TYR A 276 -15.00 -6.31 -11.51
C TYR A 276 -14.62 -7.79 -11.50
N LYS A 277 -14.91 -8.52 -10.41
CA LYS A 277 -14.77 -9.99 -10.38
C LYS A 277 -15.64 -10.66 -11.45
N SER A 278 -16.90 -10.26 -11.60
CA SER A 278 -17.84 -10.91 -12.54
C SER A 278 -17.41 -10.81 -14.02
N ILE A 279 -16.58 -9.81 -14.36
CA ILE A 279 -16.09 -9.57 -15.72
C ILE A 279 -14.61 -9.93 -15.90
N SER A 280 -13.95 -10.48 -14.87
CA SER A 280 -12.55 -10.94 -14.91
C SER A 280 -12.43 -12.43 -15.23
N GLU A 281 -11.19 -12.88 -15.43
CA GLU A 281 -10.87 -14.31 -15.62
C GLU A 281 -11.08 -15.17 -14.37
N TRP A 282 -11.40 -14.56 -13.22
CA TRP A 282 -11.72 -15.25 -11.96
C TRP A 282 -13.21 -15.14 -11.59
N LYS A 283 -14.10 -14.81 -12.53
CA LYS A 283 -15.54 -14.65 -12.28
C LYS A 283 -16.19 -15.86 -11.60
N ASP A 284 -15.75 -17.07 -11.93
CA ASP A 284 -16.31 -18.33 -11.45
C ASP A 284 -15.65 -18.83 -10.13
N GLU A 285 -14.57 -18.18 -9.68
CA GLU A 285 -13.92 -18.58 -8.42
C GLU A 285 -14.83 -18.29 -7.20
N PRO A 286 -14.91 -19.20 -6.23
CA PRO A 286 -15.74 -18.98 -5.05
C PRO A 286 -15.15 -17.91 -4.14
N TYR A 287 -16.01 -17.12 -3.50
CA TYR A 287 -15.57 -16.20 -2.45
C TYR A 287 -14.92 -16.97 -1.29
N ARG A 288 -13.83 -16.42 -0.76
CA ARG A 288 -13.05 -17.04 0.30
C ARG A 288 -13.81 -17.03 1.63
N LYS A 289 -13.57 -18.04 2.46
CA LYS A 289 -13.98 -18.00 3.86
C LYS A 289 -13.07 -17.03 4.62
N ASP A 290 -13.55 -16.54 5.77
CA ASP A 290 -12.71 -15.75 6.68
C ASP A 290 -11.60 -16.64 7.25
N ASP A 291 -10.38 -16.43 6.77
CA ASP A 291 -9.16 -17.18 7.08
C ASP A 291 -8.34 -16.54 8.22
N ARG A 292 -8.84 -15.46 8.84
CA ARG A 292 -8.13 -14.79 9.92
C ARG A 292 -7.93 -15.71 11.12
N LYS A 293 -6.77 -15.54 11.77
CA LYS A 293 -6.46 -16.21 13.05
C LYS A 293 -7.55 -15.96 14.09
N LYS A 294 -7.90 -16.97 14.88
CA LYS A 294 -8.95 -16.91 15.93
C LYS A 294 -8.85 -15.66 16.82
N LYS A 295 -7.63 -15.30 17.25
CA LYS A 295 -7.38 -14.09 18.04
C LYS A 295 -7.83 -12.78 17.38
N LYS A 296 -7.69 -12.66 16.06
CA LYS A 296 -8.13 -11.48 15.30
C LYS A 296 -9.66 -11.44 15.18
N LYS A 297 -10.29 -12.59 14.97
CA LYS A 297 -11.76 -12.71 14.98
C LYS A 297 -12.35 -12.32 16.33
N ILE A 298 -11.78 -12.82 17.42
CA ILE A 298 -12.17 -12.45 18.80
C ILE A 298 -12.00 -10.95 19.02
N MET A 299 -10.85 -10.37 18.65
CA MET A 299 -10.62 -8.92 18.76
C MET A 299 -11.69 -8.12 18.01
N THR A 300 -12.03 -8.51 16.78
CA THR A 300 -13.11 -7.86 16.02
C THR A 300 -14.44 -7.91 16.76
N VAL A 301 -14.82 -9.07 17.32
CA VAL A 301 -16.05 -9.22 18.09
C VAL A 301 -16.05 -8.31 19.33
N LEU A 302 -14.94 -8.30 20.08
CA LEU A 302 -14.79 -7.44 21.26
C LEU A 302 -14.91 -5.94 20.90
N CYS A 303 -14.27 -5.51 19.80
CA CYS A 303 -14.39 -4.12 19.33
C CYS A 303 -15.82 -3.76 18.91
N LYS A 304 -16.60 -4.70 18.36
CA LYS A 304 -17.99 -4.47 17.96
C LYS A 304 -18.96 -4.39 19.14
N ILE A 305 -18.69 -5.10 20.23
CA ILE A 305 -19.54 -5.12 21.44
C ILE A 305 -19.17 -3.97 22.39
N CYS A 306 -17.91 -3.53 22.39
CA CYS A 306 -17.45 -2.42 23.21
C CYS A 306 -18.13 -1.09 22.80
N PRO A 307 -18.63 -0.27 23.76
CA PRO A 307 -19.17 1.05 23.45
C PRO A 307 -18.19 1.88 22.61
N ARG A 308 -18.68 2.44 21.50
CA ARG A 308 -17.82 3.03 20.45
C ARG A 308 -16.81 4.07 20.97
N PRO A 309 -17.17 5.05 21.84
CA PRO A 309 -16.20 5.99 22.40
C PRO A 309 -15.12 5.34 23.26
N LEU A 310 -15.48 4.32 24.04
CA LEU A 310 -14.54 3.55 24.86
C LEU A 310 -13.60 2.73 23.96
N MET A 311 -14.14 2.06 22.94
CA MET A 311 -13.35 1.29 21.98
C MET A 311 -12.32 2.19 21.27
N ILE A 312 -12.73 3.35 20.77
CA ILE A 312 -11.82 4.31 20.13
C ILE A 312 -10.75 4.77 21.12
N SER A 313 -11.11 5.06 22.37
CA SER A 313 -10.15 5.51 23.38
C SER A 313 -9.09 4.44 23.70
N ILE A 314 -9.51 3.19 23.89
CA ILE A 314 -8.61 2.05 24.12
C ILE A 314 -7.71 1.82 22.92
N MET A 315 -8.29 1.75 21.71
CA MET A 315 -7.54 1.48 20.49
C MET A 315 -6.60 2.62 20.12
N SER A 316 -6.99 3.87 20.38
CA SER A 316 -6.16 5.06 20.25
C SER A 316 -4.94 4.97 21.15
N TYR A 317 -5.13 4.71 22.44
CA TYR A 317 -3.99 4.56 23.35
C TYR A 317 -3.05 3.42 22.92
N LEU A 318 -3.60 2.26 22.55
CA LEU A 318 -2.79 1.11 22.14
C LEU A 318 -1.99 1.37 20.86
N HIS A 319 -2.63 1.93 19.82
CA HIS A 319 -2.05 2.05 18.48
C HIS A 319 -1.38 3.39 18.19
N ALA A 320 -1.90 4.50 18.71
CA ALA A 320 -1.32 5.82 18.52
C ALA A 320 -0.24 6.14 19.55
N VAL A 321 -0.26 5.52 20.75
CA VAL A 321 0.68 5.89 21.84
C VAL A 321 1.57 4.74 22.29
N TRP A 322 0.99 3.69 22.87
CA TRP A 322 1.76 2.62 23.54
C TRP A 322 2.65 1.85 22.57
N TYR A 323 2.09 1.39 21.45
CA TYR A 323 2.83 0.63 20.47
C TYR A 323 4.00 1.43 19.87
N PRO A 324 3.82 2.63 19.29
CA PRO A 324 4.95 3.37 18.72
C PRO A 324 5.98 3.80 19.79
N LYS A 325 5.57 4.17 21.01
CA LYS A 325 6.54 4.43 22.11
C LYS A 325 7.40 3.21 22.44
N LYS A 326 6.79 2.02 22.46
CA LYS A 326 7.54 0.77 22.66
C LYS A 326 8.54 0.55 21.52
N ARG A 327 8.17 0.87 20.28
CA ARG A 327 9.04 0.75 19.10
C ARG A 327 10.19 1.75 19.13
N ILE A 328 9.94 3.02 19.47
CA ILE A 328 10.98 4.03 19.70
C ILE A 328 11.98 3.54 20.76
N SER A 329 11.49 3.02 21.90
CA SER A 329 12.38 2.50 22.95
C SER A 329 13.25 1.33 22.47
N ILE A 330 12.72 0.44 21.63
CA ILE A 330 13.50 -0.67 21.04
C ILE A 330 14.56 -0.12 20.08
N ARG A 331 14.19 0.82 19.19
CA ARG A 331 15.13 1.48 18.29
C ARG A 331 16.27 2.13 19.05
N ASP A 332 15.96 2.97 20.04
CA ASP A 332 16.97 3.73 20.78
C ASP A 332 17.93 2.80 21.54
N LYS A 333 17.46 1.64 22.03
CA LYS A 333 18.32 0.61 22.60
C LYS A 333 19.22 -0.04 21.56
N ASN A 334 18.70 -0.35 20.37
CA ASN A 334 19.47 -0.94 19.29
C ASN A 334 20.53 0.02 18.72
N MET A 335 20.29 1.33 18.76
CA MET A 335 21.25 2.36 18.34
C MET A 335 22.33 2.68 19.40
N LYS A 336 22.07 2.43 20.68
CA LYS A 336 23.03 2.64 21.78
C LYS A 336 23.93 1.43 22.06
N GLY A 337 23.64 0.29 21.46
CA GLY A 337 24.42 -0.94 21.60
C GLY A 337 25.27 -1.18 20.36
N ASP A 338 26.38 -0.46 20.27
CA ASP A 338 27.62 -0.82 19.57
C ASP A 338 28.80 -0.50 20.51
#